data_AF-A0A838Y5Y6-F1
#
_entry.id   AF-A0A838Y5Y6-F1
#
_cell.length_a   1.000
_cell.length_b   1.000
_cell.length_c   1.000
_cell.angle_alpha   90.00
_cell.angle_beta   90.00
_cell.angle_gamma   90.00
#
_symmetry.space_group_name_H-M   'P 1'
#
loop_
_entity.id
_entity.type
_entity.pdbx_description
1 polymer ?
#
loop_
_entity_poly.entity_id
_entity_poly.type
_entity_poly.pdbx_seq_one_letter_code
_entity_poly.pdbx_strand_id
1 'polypeptide(L)'
;MKRLLLLVGMLAMPSFAAVSANVAFTTDYVWRGMTQSDGPAIQGGFDYEADGGFYAGIWGSNVNFNYDPGAGSELDYYAGYGFSMGDVGVDIGYIAFDYPENAAGLDFEEIYLGLSFGDLGLFFASGQDGAPDYTEFSYGIGPVSLSYGTYDDVSDNITLSYGFACGSYECGLTMYDMTDEGYGTGDEDGIFFSIAASL
;
A
#
# COMPACT_ATOMS: atom_id res chain seq x y z
N MET A 1 -32.86 28.46 37.03
CA MET A 1 -33.22 28.72 35.61
C MET A 1 -32.85 27.49 34.80
N LYS A 2 -33.52 27.32 33.66
CA LYS A 2 -33.80 26.06 32.96
C LYS A 2 -32.59 25.15 32.72
N ARG A 3 -32.83 23.85 32.95
CA ARG A 3 -32.06 22.72 32.44
C ARG A 3 -32.00 22.81 30.92
N LEU A 4 -30.82 22.64 30.33
CA LEU A 4 -30.72 22.04 29.01
C LEU A 4 -29.76 20.86 29.13
N LEU A 5 -30.38 19.71 29.42
CA LEU A 5 -29.79 18.40 29.23
C LEU A 5 -29.74 18.21 27.71
N LEU A 6 -28.59 18.46 27.08
CA LEU A 6 -28.35 17.96 25.73
C LEU A 6 -27.89 16.51 25.90
N LEU A 7 -28.85 15.58 25.90
CA LEU A 7 -28.56 14.22 25.46
C LEU A 7 -28.26 14.33 23.96
N VAL A 8 -27.00 14.60 23.62
CA VAL A 8 -26.47 14.05 22.38
C VAL A 8 -26.36 12.58 22.69
N GLY A 9 -27.26 11.78 22.12
CA GLY A 9 -27.01 10.36 22.03
C GLY A 9 -25.65 10.23 21.38
N MET A 10 -24.65 9.83 22.17
CA MET A 10 -23.59 9.02 21.62
C MET A 10 -24.35 7.86 20.98
N LEU A 11 -24.52 7.92 19.67
CA LEU A 11 -24.29 6.74 18.88
C LEU A 11 -22.87 6.36 19.31
N ALA A 12 -22.78 5.50 20.34
CA ALA A 12 -21.70 4.56 20.42
C ALA A 12 -21.86 3.78 19.12
N MET A 13 -21.30 4.33 18.04
CA MET A 13 -20.85 3.49 16.96
C MET A 13 -20.00 2.47 17.70
N PRO A 14 -20.30 1.16 17.61
CA PRO A 14 -19.32 0.21 18.06
C PRO A 14 -18.02 0.67 17.41
N SER A 15 -17.05 1.08 18.22
CA SER A 15 -15.67 0.93 17.80
C SER A 15 -15.61 -0.57 17.57
N PHE A 16 -15.80 -0.98 16.32
CA PHE A 16 -15.26 -2.24 15.90
C PHE A 16 -13.78 -2.01 16.12
N ALA A 17 -13.25 -2.39 17.28
CA ALA A 17 -11.83 -2.21 17.61
C ALA A 17 -10.93 -2.89 16.55
N ALA A 18 -11.55 -3.76 15.76
CA ALA A 18 -11.06 -4.42 14.57
C ALA A 18 -11.04 -3.57 13.28
N VAL A 19 -11.78 -2.46 13.18
CA VAL A 19 -11.89 -1.68 11.94
C VAL A 19 -11.10 -0.38 12.06
N SER A 20 -10.20 -0.16 11.12
CA SER A 20 -9.47 1.09 10.94
C SER A 20 -9.74 1.68 9.55
N ALA A 21 -9.41 2.96 9.39
CA ALA A 21 -9.48 3.64 8.12
C ALA A 21 -8.30 4.58 7.95
N ASN A 22 -7.89 4.82 6.71
CA ASN A 22 -6.84 5.76 6.40
C ASN A 22 -7.15 6.59 5.15
N VAL A 23 -6.51 7.76 5.07
CA VAL A 23 -6.51 8.60 3.87
C VAL A 23 -5.17 9.30 3.74
N ALA A 24 -4.66 9.38 2.53
CA ALA A 24 -3.43 10.08 2.21
C ALA A 24 -3.59 10.93 0.95
N PHE A 25 -2.86 12.04 0.93
CA PHE A 25 -2.50 12.76 -0.28
C PHE A 25 -1.03 12.51 -0.57
N THR A 26 -0.69 12.23 -1.83
CA THR A 26 0.69 12.14 -2.29
C THR A 26 0.88 12.97 -3.55
N THR A 27 2.08 13.52 -3.75
CA THR A 27 2.42 14.24 -4.98
C THR A 27 2.57 13.32 -6.18
N ASP A 28 2.85 12.04 -5.92
CA ASP A 28 2.77 10.96 -6.89
C ASP A 28 2.49 9.63 -6.18
N TYR A 29 1.62 8.80 -6.74
CA TYR A 29 1.44 7.42 -6.32
C TYR A 29 2.47 6.55 -7.02
N VAL A 30 3.42 6.02 -6.26
CA VAL A 30 4.46 5.12 -6.76
C VAL A 30 4.25 3.75 -6.12
N TRP A 31 4.20 2.72 -6.96
CA TRP A 31 4.10 1.32 -6.55
C TRP A 31 5.33 0.56 -7.03
N ARG A 32 6.13 0.04 -6.08
CA ARG A 32 7.36 -0.75 -6.35
C ARG A 32 8.28 -0.07 -7.38
N GLY A 33 8.44 1.24 -7.25
CA GLY A 33 9.27 2.07 -8.12
C GLY A 33 8.60 2.59 -9.41
N MET A 34 7.34 2.22 -9.69
CA MET A 34 6.60 2.67 -10.88
C MET A 34 5.54 3.71 -10.51
N THR A 35 5.51 4.85 -11.19
CA THR A 35 4.41 5.81 -11.08
C THR A 35 3.11 5.20 -11.58
N GLN A 36 2.06 5.35 -10.78
CA GLN A 36 0.72 4.89 -11.11
C GLN A 36 -0.19 6.06 -11.50
N SER A 37 0.10 7.26 -11.01
CA SER A 37 -0.75 8.45 -11.22
C SER A 37 -0.14 9.52 -12.12
N ASP A 38 1.18 9.51 -12.34
CA ASP A 38 1.92 10.57 -13.06
C ASP A 38 1.53 11.98 -12.55
N GLY A 39 1.48 12.12 -11.22
CA GLY A 39 1.01 13.33 -10.56
C GLY A 39 0.20 13.08 -9.28
N PRO A 40 -0.44 14.11 -8.71
CA PRO A 40 -1.04 14.00 -7.39
C PRO A 40 -2.12 12.92 -7.28
N ALA A 41 -2.09 12.18 -6.18
CA ALA A 41 -3.06 11.14 -5.89
C ALA A 41 -3.67 11.28 -4.49
N ILE A 42 -4.94 10.90 -4.38
CA ILE A 42 -5.62 10.65 -3.11
C ILE A 42 -5.76 9.15 -2.96
N GLN A 43 -5.36 8.64 -1.81
CA GLN A 43 -5.32 7.23 -1.48
C GLN A 43 -6.05 7.00 -0.17
N GLY A 44 -6.61 5.82 0.04
CA GLY A 44 -7.20 5.48 1.33
C GLY A 44 -7.85 4.12 1.33
N GLY A 45 -8.13 3.63 2.53
CA GLY A 45 -8.69 2.31 2.71
C GLY A 45 -9.46 2.12 4.00
N PHE A 46 -10.10 0.95 4.08
CA PHE A 46 -10.75 0.43 5.27
C PHE A 46 -10.25 -0.98 5.52
N ASP A 47 -9.85 -1.25 6.77
CA ASP A 47 -9.32 -2.53 7.19
C ASP A 47 -10.20 -3.14 8.27
N TYR A 48 -10.20 -4.47 8.33
CA TYR A 48 -10.75 -5.27 9.41
C TYR A 48 -9.70 -6.26 9.89
N GLU A 49 -9.43 -6.29 11.20
CA GLU A 49 -8.50 -7.21 11.85
C GLU A 49 -9.20 -7.99 12.97
N ALA A 50 -9.20 -9.31 12.89
CA ALA A 50 -9.73 -10.19 13.92
C ALA A 50 -8.64 -10.54 14.96
N ASP A 51 -9.05 -10.78 16.21
CA ASP A 51 -8.16 -11.16 17.34
C ASP A 51 -7.26 -12.39 17.07
N GLY A 52 -7.52 -13.16 16.01
CA GLY A 52 -6.74 -14.33 15.61
C GLY A 52 -5.57 -14.03 14.66
N GLY A 53 -5.48 -12.82 14.09
CA GLY A 53 -4.49 -12.45 13.07
C GLY A 53 -5.04 -12.48 11.64
N PHE A 54 -6.28 -12.93 11.43
CA PHE A 54 -6.98 -12.74 10.15
C PHE A 54 -7.26 -11.27 9.92
N TYR A 55 -7.03 -10.78 8.71
CA TYR A 55 -7.46 -9.46 8.29
C TYR A 55 -8.04 -9.48 6.87
N ALA A 56 -8.81 -8.44 6.57
CA ALA A 56 -9.28 -8.13 5.23
C ALA A 56 -9.50 -6.63 5.08
N GLY A 57 -9.35 -6.11 3.88
CA GLY A 57 -9.55 -4.69 3.64
C GLY A 57 -9.80 -4.35 2.18
N ILE A 58 -10.06 -3.07 1.98
CA ILE A 58 -10.15 -2.44 0.68
C ILE A 58 -9.29 -1.19 0.67
N TRP A 59 -8.67 -0.91 -0.45
CA TRP A 59 -7.87 0.29 -0.67
C TRP A 59 -8.16 0.85 -2.05
N GLY A 60 -8.02 2.15 -2.26
CA GLY A 60 -8.13 2.69 -3.60
C GLY A 60 -7.44 4.02 -3.80
N SER A 61 -7.22 4.34 -5.07
CA SER A 61 -6.63 5.61 -5.51
C SER A 61 -7.07 6.01 -6.90
N ASN A 62 -6.71 7.24 -7.29
CA ASN A 62 -6.68 7.63 -8.69
C ASN A 62 -5.36 7.19 -9.32
N VAL A 63 -5.45 6.67 -10.54
CA VAL A 63 -4.30 6.28 -11.40
C VAL A 63 -4.43 6.97 -12.76
N ASN A 64 -3.38 6.91 -13.56
CA ASN A 64 -3.32 7.48 -14.90
C ASN A 64 -2.51 6.57 -15.83
N PHE A 65 -3.17 5.59 -16.42
CA PHE A 65 -2.53 4.71 -17.39
C PHE A 65 -2.85 5.13 -18.83
N ASN A 66 -1.80 5.32 -19.63
CA ASN A 66 -1.89 5.80 -21.01
C ASN A 66 -2.36 4.73 -22.01
N TYR A 67 -3.51 4.08 -21.75
CA TYR A 67 -4.20 3.15 -22.67
C TYR A 67 -5.55 3.74 -23.15
N ASP A 68 -6.19 3.10 -24.14
CA ASP A 68 -7.51 3.51 -24.65
C ASP A 68 -8.54 2.36 -24.62
N PRO A 69 -9.46 2.34 -23.64
CA PRO A 69 -9.41 3.08 -22.38
C PRO A 69 -8.38 2.51 -21.40
N GLY A 70 -7.61 3.41 -20.77
CA GLY A 70 -6.80 3.12 -19.59
C GLY A 70 -7.63 3.13 -18.32
N ALA A 71 -6.98 3.29 -17.17
CA ALA A 71 -7.64 3.37 -15.88
C ALA A 71 -7.50 4.78 -15.31
N GLY A 72 -8.57 5.27 -14.68
CA GLY A 72 -8.56 6.50 -13.89
C GLY A 72 -8.62 6.26 -12.37
N SER A 73 -8.81 5.01 -11.97
CA SER A 73 -8.91 4.59 -10.58
C SER A 73 -8.47 3.14 -10.40
N GLU A 74 -8.02 2.85 -9.20
CA GLU A 74 -7.67 1.52 -8.71
C GLU A 74 -8.45 1.24 -7.43
N LEU A 75 -8.90 0.00 -7.28
CA LEU A 75 -9.62 -0.48 -6.13
C LEU A 75 -9.14 -1.89 -5.78
N ASP A 76 -8.43 -2.00 -4.68
CA ASP A 76 -7.84 -3.25 -4.25
C ASP A 76 -8.70 -3.92 -3.19
N TYR A 77 -8.70 -5.24 -3.21
CA TYR A 77 -9.32 -6.08 -2.20
C TYR A 77 -8.31 -7.08 -1.70
N TYR A 78 -8.12 -7.15 -0.39
CA TYR A 78 -7.14 -8.06 0.19
C TYR A 78 -7.67 -8.76 1.43
N ALA A 79 -7.08 -9.93 1.69
CA ALA A 79 -7.26 -10.66 2.92
C ALA A 79 -6.01 -11.49 3.22
N GLY A 80 -5.72 -11.67 4.49
CA GLY A 80 -4.55 -12.42 4.91
C GLY A 80 -4.60 -12.87 6.36
N TYR A 81 -3.50 -13.46 6.79
CA TYR A 81 -3.32 -13.95 8.14
C TYR A 81 -1.90 -13.66 8.62
N GLY A 82 -1.80 -12.77 9.60
CA GLY A 82 -0.56 -12.43 10.29
C GLY A 82 -0.40 -13.23 11.59
N PHE A 83 0.81 -13.74 11.85
CA PHE A 83 1.15 -14.37 13.12
C PHE A 83 2.65 -14.28 13.40
N SER A 84 3.07 -14.68 14.60
CA SER A 84 4.50 -14.69 14.97
C SER A 84 4.99 -16.09 15.33
N MET A 85 6.19 -16.43 14.87
CA MET A 85 6.93 -17.64 15.21
C MET A 85 8.22 -17.27 15.96
N GLY A 86 8.10 -17.08 17.28
CA GLY A 86 9.18 -16.48 18.07
C GLY A 86 9.32 -15.00 17.72
N ASP A 87 10.52 -14.59 17.34
CA ASP A 87 10.84 -13.20 16.96
C ASP A 87 10.55 -12.91 15.47
N VAL A 88 10.12 -13.93 14.71
CA VAL A 88 9.78 -13.78 13.29
C VAL A 88 8.29 -13.51 13.13
N GLY A 89 7.93 -12.38 12.53
CA GLY A 89 6.59 -12.13 12.01
C GLY A 89 6.40 -12.84 10.67
N VAL A 90 5.22 -13.42 10.46
CA VAL A 90 4.83 -14.09 9.22
C VAL A 90 3.49 -13.52 8.80
N ASP A 91 3.40 -13.11 7.54
CA ASP A 91 2.17 -12.63 6.92
C ASP A 91 1.95 -13.39 5.63
N ILE A 92 0.78 -14.01 5.48
CA ILE A 92 0.39 -14.71 4.25
C ILE A 92 -0.92 -14.12 3.81
N GLY A 93 -0.99 -13.66 2.56
CA GLY A 93 -2.18 -12.99 2.09
C GLY A 93 -2.38 -13.11 0.60
N TYR A 94 -3.49 -12.51 0.20
CA TYR A 94 -3.96 -12.40 -1.16
C TYR A 94 -4.43 -10.97 -1.39
N ILE A 95 -4.17 -10.46 -2.57
CA ILE A 95 -4.65 -9.16 -3.04
C ILE A 95 -5.11 -9.28 -4.49
N ALA A 96 -6.22 -8.61 -4.80
CA ALA A 96 -6.71 -8.39 -6.15
C ALA A 96 -6.66 -6.89 -6.44
N PHE A 97 -5.98 -6.52 -7.52
CA PHE A 97 -5.89 -5.17 -8.06
C PHE A 97 -6.93 -5.03 -9.17
N ASP A 98 -7.95 -4.21 -8.94
CA ASP A 98 -9.03 -3.96 -9.90
C ASP A 98 -8.91 -2.53 -10.43
N TYR A 99 -8.94 -2.38 -11.75
CA TYR A 99 -8.87 -1.09 -12.44
C TYR A 99 -10.19 -0.81 -13.16
N PRO A 100 -11.21 -0.26 -12.48
CA PRO A 100 -12.52 -0.04 -13.08
C PRO A 100 -12.48 0.71 -14.42
N GLU A 101 -13.30 0.24 -15.36
CA GLU A 101 -13.43 0.80 -16.72
C GLU A 101 -12.18 0.68 -17.62
N ASN A 102 -11.16 -0.09 -17.22
CA ASN A 102 -10.05 -0.43 -18.11
C ASN A 102 -10.51 -1.39 -19.23
N ALA A 103 -9.93 -1.26 -20.43
CA ALA A 103 -10.11 -2.25 -21.51
C ALA A 103 -8.84 -3.00 -21.87
N ALA A 104 -7.73 -2.70 -21.21
CA ALA A 104 -6.44 -3.32 -21.47
C ALA A 104 -6.23 -4.63 -20.69
N GLY A 105 -7.17 -5.01 -19.81
CA GLY A 105 -7.04 -6.20 -18.97
C GLY A 105 -5.92 -6.02 -17.94
N LEU A 106 -5.92 -4.86 -17.27
CA LEU A 106 -4.88 -4.46 -16.33
C LEU A 106 -5.04 -5.12 -14.96
N ASP A 107 -6.21 -5.71 -14.69
CA ASP A 107 -6.53 -6.35 -13.41
C ASP A 107 -5.63 -7.58 -13.21
N PHE A 108 -5.10 -7.73 -12.00
CA PHE A 108 -4.27 -8.87 -11.64
C PHE A 108 -4.39 -9.19 -10.15
N GLU A 109 -3.89 -10.36 -9.77
CA GLU A 109 -3.99 -10.87 -8.41
C GLU A 109 -2.61 -11.37 -7.95
N GLU A 110 -2.35 -11.26 -6.65
CA GLU A 110 -1.13 -11.78 -6.05
C GLU A 110 -1.46 -12.61 -4.81
N ILE A 111 -0.69 -13.69 -4.61
CA ILE A 111 -0.58 -14.38 -3.33
C ILE A 111 0.79 -14.07 -2.77
N TYR A 112 0.87 -13.60 -1.53
CA TYR A 112 2.13 -13.15 -0.96
C TYR A 112 2.49 -13.81 0.37
N LEU A 113 3.79 -13.74 0.67
CA LEU A 113 4.42 -14.10 1.93
C LEU A 113 5.34 -12.94 2.36
N GLY A 114 5.01 -12.33 3.50
CA GLY A 114 5.87 -11.41 4.23
C GLY A 114 6.53 -12.09 5.42
N LEU A 115 7.81 -11.82 5.64
CA LEU A 115 8.57 -12.21 6.82
C LEU A 115 9.22 -10.97 7.44
N SER A 116 9.14 -10.84 8.75
CA SER A 116 9.80 -9.74 9.48
C SER A 116 10.61 -10.25 10.66
N PHE A 117 11.75 -9.60 10.92
CA PHE A 117 12.59 -9.86 12.10
C PHE A 117 13.24 -8.56 12.58
N GLY A 118 12.71 -7.99 13.66
CA GLY A 118 13.09 -6.64 14.08
C GLY A 118 12.79 -5.63 12.96
N ASP A 119 13.79 -4.88 12.54
CA ASP A 119 13.66 -3.87 11.47
C ASP A 119 13.86 -4.45 10.06
N LEU A 120 14.11 -5.75 9.92
CA LEU A 120 14.29 -6.43 8.63
C LEU A 120 12.96 -6.96 8.09
N GLY A 121 12.71 -6.75 6.80
CA GLY A 121 11.60 -7.31 6.05
C GLY A 121 12.07 -8.11 4.83
N LEU A 122 11.36 -9.20 4.55
CA LEU A 122 11.42 -9.95 3.30
C LEU A 122 10.00 -10.13 2.80
N PHE A 123 9.78 -9.91 1.52
CA PHE A 123 8.47 -10.06 0.91
C PHE A 123 8.60 -10.80 -0.42
N PHE A 124 7.66 -11.71 -0.67
CA PHE A 124 7.50 -12.38 -1.95
C PHE A 124 6.02 -12.33 -2.33
N ALA A 125 5.72 -11.87 -3.54
CA ALA A 125 4.41 -11.97 -4.14
C ALA A 125 4.48 -12.82 -5.40
N SER A 126 3.61 -13.81 -5.49
CA SER A 126 3.42 -14.59 -6.71
C SER A 126 2.28 -13.99 -7.52
N GLY A 127 2.59 -13.51 -8.71
CA GLY A 127 1.60 -12.99 -9.64
C GLY A 127 0.74 -14.12 -10.21
N GLN A 128 -0.57 -13.94 -10.22
CA GLN A 128 -1.50 -14.89 -10.80
C GLN A 128 -1.78 -14.55 -12.28
N ASP A 129 -2.23 -15.55 -13.04
CA ASP A 129 -2.64 -15.40 -14.45
C ASP A 129 -1.61 -14.72 -15.38
N GLY A 130 -0.31 -14.89 -15.07
CA GLY A 130 0.79 -14.38 -15.88
C GLY A 130 1.33 -13.01 -15.45
N ALA A 131 0.80 -12.44 -14.35
CA ALA A 131 1.47 -11.34 -13.66
C ALA A 131 2.85 -11.79 -13.15
N PRO A 132 3.86 -10.90 -13.17
CA PRO A 132 5.21 -11.24 -12.74
C PRO A 132 5.29 -11.44 -11.22
N ASP A 133 6.16 -12.34 -10.79
CA ASP A 133 6.48 -12.51 -9.38
C ASP A 133 7.38 -11.36 -8.90
N TYR A 134 7.19 -10.92 -7.65
CA TYR A 134 7.94 -9.84 -7.03
C TYR A 134 8.63 -10.32 -5.75
N THR A 135 9.89 -9.93 -5.55
CA THR A 135 10.62 -10.16 -4.30
C THR A 135 11.17 -8.83 -3.78
N GLU A 136 11.09 -8.60 -2.48
CA GLU A 136 11.65 -7.41 -1.84
C GLU A 136 12.39 -7.73 -0.54
N PHE A 137 13.48 -7.01 -0.33
CA PHE A 137 14.15 -6.88 0.97
C PHE A 137 14.00 -5.44 1.46
N SER A 138 13.68 -5.27 2.74
CA SER A 138 13.57 -3.95 3.36
C SER A 138 14.26 -3.88 4.73
N TYR A 139 14.70 -2.67 5.08
CA TYR A 139 15.30 -2.39 6.38
C TYR A 139 14.93 -0.99 6.90
N GLY A 140 14.45 -0.94 8.15
CA GLY A 140 14.14 0.30 8.86
C GLY A 140 15.27 0.73 9.82
N ILE A 141 15.50 2.04 9.93
CA ILE A 141 16.37 2.64 10.95
C ILE A 141 15.70 3.93 11.46
N GLY A 142 14.90 3.79 12.51
CA GLY A 142 14.13 4.90 13.06
C GLY A 142 13.17 5.48 12.01
N PRO A 143 13.26 6.78 11.66
CA PRO A 143 12.36 7.39 10.67
C PRO A 143 12.72 7.08 9.21
N VAL A 144 13.83 6.37 8.96
CA VAL A 144 14.30 6.06 7.60
C VAL A 144 14.04 4.60 7.27
N SER A 145 13.57 4.32 6.06
CA SER A 145 13.49 2.95 5.52
C SER A 145 14.12 2.86 4.13
N LEU A 146 14.76 1.73 3.86
CA LEU A 146 15.29 1.37 2.54
C LEU A 146 14.62 0.06 2.10
N SER A 147 14.23 -0.03 0.84
CA SER A 147 13.90 -1.31 0.21
C SER A 147 14.61 -1.48 -1.12
N TYR A 148 14.87 -2.73 -1.48
CA TYR A 148 15.26 -3.15 -2.81
C TYR A 148 14.37 -4.30 -3.22
N GLY A 149 13.72 -4.19 -4.37
CA GLY A 149 12.86 -5.22 -4.90
C GLY A 149 13.15 -5.49 -6.37
N THR A 150 12.65 -6.64 -6.82
CA THR A 150 12.86 -7.13 -8.17
C THR A 150 11.61 -7.85 -8.64
N TYR A 151 11.21 -7.56 -9.87
CA TYR A 151 10.35 -8.43 -10.67
C TYR A 151 11.26 -9.31 -11.50
N ASP A 152 11.17 -10.63 -11.33
CA ASP A 152 12.14 -11.59 -11.91
C ASP A 152 12.36 -11.34 -13.41
N ASP A 153 13.60 -11.04 -13.77
CA ASP A 153 14.05 -10.62 -15.10
C ASP A 153 13.38 -9.36 -15.70
N VAL A 154 12.41 -8.70 -15.06
CA VAL A 154 11.67 -7.55 -15.63
C VAL A 154 12.27 -6.21 -15.21
N SER A 155 12.40 -5.98 -13.91
CA SER A 155 12.87 -4.69 -13.39
C SER A 155 13.31 -4.78 -11.95
N ASP A 156 14.27 -3.95 -11.57
CA ASP A 156 14.69 -3.75 -10.19
C ASP A 156 14.24 -2.39 -9.69
N ASN A 157 13.92 -2.26 -8.41
CA ASN A 157 13.66 -0.96 -7.78
C ASN A 157 14.37 -0.82 -6.43
N ILE A 158 14.72 0.42 -6.11
CA ILE A 158 15.23 0.82 -4.81
C ILE A 158 14.40 2.01 -4.30
N THR A 159 13.98 1.95 -3.04
CA THR A 159 13.19 3.01 -2.41
C THR A 159 13.84 3.45 -1.10
N LEU A 160 14.02 4.76 -0.91
CA LEU A 160 14.49 5.36 0.33
C LEU A 160 13.44 6.34 0.85
N SER A 161 12.88 6.07 2.03
CA SER A 161 11.84 6.89 2.64
C SER A 161 12.30 7.50 3.96
N TYR A 162 11.82 8.71 4.23
CA TYR A 162 11.96 9.39 5.53
C TYR A 162 10.59 9.86 6.02
N GLY A 163 10.11 9.24 7.10
CA GLY A 163 8.84 9.55 7.75
C GLY A 163 8.99 10.51 8.93
N PHE A 164 8.07 11.46 9.08
CA PHE A 164 8.06 12.41 10.18
C PHE A 164 6.64 12.90 10.49
N ALA A 165 6.41 13.31 11.75
CA ALA A 165 5.14 13.91 12.14
C ALA A 165 5.03 15.36 11.63
N CYS A 166 3.86 15.72 11.08
CA CYS A 166 3.54 17.05 10.61
C CYS A 166 2.22 17.54 11.25
N GLY A 167 2.27 17.76 12.56
CA GLY A 167 1.10 18.09 13.36
C GLY A 167 0.37 16.82 13.81
N SER A 168 -0.92 16.70 13.46
CA SER A 168 -1.74 15.51 13.69
C SER A 168 -1.65 14.48 12.57
N TYR A 169 -0.76 14.70 11.59
CA TYR A 169 -0.63 13.90 10.39
C TYR A 169 0.75 13.24 10.32
N GLU A 170 0.82 12.15 9.57
CA GLU A 170 2.05 11.46 9.22
C GLU A 170 2.50 11.97 7.85
N CYS A 171 3.72 12.47 7.75
CA CYS A 171 4.29 12.95 6.50
C CYS A 171 5.48 12.09 6.08
N GLY A 172 5.71 11.99 4.78
CA GLY A 172 6.82 11.23 4.22
C GLY A 172 7.46 11.95 3.05
N LEU A 173 8.77 11.74 2.90
CA LEU A 173 9.49 12.02 1.67
C LEU A 173 10.12 10.72 1.20
N THR A 174 9.84 10.31 -0.03
CA THR A 174 10.34 9.06 -0.60
C THR A 174 11.04 9.34 -1.91
N MET A 175 12.24 8.80 -2.05
CA MET A 175 12.99 8.74 -3.30
C MET A 175 12.92 7.31 -3.82
N TYR A 176 12.77 7.15 -5.12
CA TYR A 176 12.75 5.84 -5.77
C TYR A 176 13.52 5.88 -7.08
N ASP A 177 14.02 4.72 -7.47
CA ASP A 177 14.68 4.46 -8.74
C ASP A 177 14.32 3.03 -9.16
N MET A 178 13.80 2.89 -10.37
CA MET A 178 13.41 1.63 -11.01
C MET A 178 14.15 1.52 -12.33
N THR A 179 14.83 0.40 -12.51
CA THR A 179 15.62 0.08 -13.71
C THR A 179 14.94 -1.07 -14.46
N ASP A 180 14.65 -0.87 -15.74
CA ASP A 180 14.15 -1.91 -16.64
C ASP A 180 15.29 -2.86 -17.04
N GLU A 181 15.08 -4.16 -16.88
CA GLU A 181 16.05 -5.20 -17.27
C GLU A 181 15.86 -5.64 -18.74
N GLY A 182 15.20 -4.82 -19.55
CA GLY A 182 15.08 -4.97 -20.99
C GLY A 182 13.73 -5.52 -21.48
N TYR A 183 12.68 -5.44 -20.65
CA TYR A 183 11.32 -5.88 -21.01
C TYR A 183 10.40 -4.72 -21.39
N GLY A 184 10.93 -3.49 -21.41
CA GLY A 184 10.25 -2.34 -22.00
C GLY A 184 9.25 -1.67 -21.08
N THR A 185 9.39 -1.85 -19.76
CA THR A 185 8.67 -1.01 -18.77
C THR A 185 9.22 0.42 -18.75
N GLY A 186 10.49 0.57 -19.12
CA GLY A 186 11.22 1.84 -19.06
C GLY A 186 11.77 2.12 -17.67
N ASP A 187 12.83 2.92 -17.60
CA ASP A 187 13.40 3.36 -16.33
C ASP A 187 12.54 4.49 -15.74
N GLU A 188 12.35 4.46 -14.42
CA GLU A 188 11.65 5.51 -13.69
C GLU A 188 12.40 5.91 -12.42
N ASP A 189 12.59 7.20 -12.21
CA ASP A 189 13.20 7.73 -11.01
C ASP A 189 12.46 8.98 -10.53
N GLY A 190 12.46 9.21 -9.23
CA GLY A 190 11.76 10.37 -8.70
C GLY A 190 11.79 10.55 -7.20
N ILE A 191 11.02 11.55 -6.79
CA ILE A 191 10.78 11.89 -5.39
C ILE A 191 9.33 12.30 -5.22
N PHE A 192 8.67 11.74 -4.20
CA PHE A 192 7.31 12.13 -3.84
C PHE A 192 7.18 12.46 -2.36
N PHE A 193 6.24 13.35 -2.06
CA PHE A 193 5.84 13.72 -0.72
C PHE A 193 4.45 13.17 -0.43
N SER A 194 4.25 12.60 0.75
CA SER A 194 2.96 12.15 1.24
C SER A 194 2.57 12.81 2.56
N ILE A 195 1.27 12.96 2.77
CA ILE A 195 0.66 13.30 4.05
C ILE A 195 -0.56 12.41 4.29
N ALA A 196 -0.63 11.77 5.45
CA ALA A 196 -1.64 10.77 5.78
C ALA A 196 -2.30 11.03 7.15
N ALA A 197 -3.52 10.53 7.27
CA ALA A 197 -4.28 10.45 8.51
C ALA A 197 -4.90 9.06 8.65
N SER A 198 -5.04 8.58 9.88
CA SER A 198 -5.71 7.33 10.23
C SER A 198 -6.74 7.55 11.34
N LEU A 199 -7.75 6.66 11.37
CA LEU A 199 -8.80 6.60 12.41
C LEU A 199 -8.68 5.29 13.19
#